data_AF-A0A2N1NBQ5-F1
#
_entry.id   AF-A0A2N1NBQ5-F1
#
_cell.length_a   1.000
_cell.length_b   1.000
_cell.length_c   1.000
_cell.angle_alpha   90.00
_cell.angle_beta   90.00
_cell.angle_gamma   90.00
#
_symmetry.space_group_name_H-M   'P 1'
#
loop_
_entity.id
_entity.type
_entity.pdbx_description
1 polymer ?
#
loop_
_entity_poly.entity_id
_entity_poly.type
_entity_poly.pdbx_seq_one_letter_code
_entity_poly.pdbx_strand_id
1 'polypeptide(L)'
;MYKVREKEEEDWDHVWICDDNEFSIDDIIQESPYKFELELVAQNKDKDIEILRNYLCNFLTILESPSIILRGKSRKWELIRGVFNNNFNNISKIKEEKTVIKELWNFIYDEIKKRIWIPRCDEIKRLEEKEELKKSDLRLKKQVSEDNQNEILETENITLGKLTGAITDDRKWDTIVKLPFY
;
A
#
# COMPACT_ATOMS: atom_id res chain seq x y z
N MET A 1 -3.46 -24.15 26.31
CA MET A 1 -4.12 -22.84 26.51
C MET A 1 -4.36 -22.25 25.14
N TYR A 2 -5.61 -22.22 24.66
CA TYR A 2 -5.95 -21.46 23.45
C TYR A 2 -6.01 -19.99 23.85
N LYS A 3 -5.06 -19.20 23.34
CA LYS A 3 -5.07 -17.74 23.48
C LYS A 3 -6.24 -17.26 22.62
N VAL A 4 -7.32 -16.80 23.26
CA VAL A 4 -8.38 -16.05 22.56
C VAL A 4 -7.69 -14.81 22.03
N ARG A 5 -7.44 -14.76 20.71
CA ARG A 5 -6.89 -13.58 20.05
C ARG A 5 -7.99 -12.53 20.08
N GLU A 6 -7.68 -11.37 20.64
CA GLU A 6 -8.56 -10.20 20.54
C GLU A 6 -8.85 -9.96 19.05
N LYS A 7 -10.10 -9.63 18.70
CA LYS A 7 -10.44 -9.28 17.32
C LYS A 7 -9.70 -8.00 16.98
N GLU A 8 -8.58 -8.11 16.29
CA GLU A 8 -7.92 -6.95 15.68
C GLU A 8 -8.89 -6.33 14.68
N GLU A 9 -8.97 -5.00 14.67
CA GLU A 9 -9.80 -4.30 13.70
C GLU A 9 -9.19 -4.50 12.31
N GLU A 10 -9.96 -5.15 11.41
CA GLU A 10 -9.57 -5.35 10.01
C GLU A 10 -9.57 -4.01 9.28
N ASP A 11 -8.41 -3.35 9.25
CA ASP A 11 -8.16 -2.17 8.44
C ASP A 11 -7.52 -2.52 7.08
N TRP A 12 -7.40 -1.52 6.21
CA TRP A 12 -6.85 -1.69 4.87
C TRP A 12 -5.40 -2.16 4.84
N ASP A 13 -4.63 -1.95 5.90
CA ASP A 13 -3.25 -2.41 6.00
C ASP A 13 -3.20 -3.83 6.60
N HIS A 14 -4.04 -4.12 7.60
CA HIS A 14 -4.16 -5.40 8.27
C HIS A 14 -4.48 -6.54 7.30
N VAL A 15 -5.33 -6.31 6.29
CA VAL A 15 -5.58 -7.28 5.20
C VAL A 15 -4.29 -7.86 4.62
N TRP A 16 -3.25 -7.04 4.49
CA TRP A 16 -1.99 -7.41 3.85
C TRP A 16 -0.93 -7.95 4.82
N ILE A 17 -0.97 -7.55 6.09
CA ILE A 17 0.06 -7.88 7.10
C ILE A 17 -0.44 -8.79 8.22
N CYS A 18 -1.70 -9.22 8.19
CA CYS A 18 -2.27 -10.05 9.23
C CYS A 18 -1.50 -11.36 9.42
N ASP A 19 -1.23 -11.71 10.68
CA ASP A 19 -0.54 -12.94 11.09
C ASP A 19 -1.28 -14.23 10.70
N ASP A 20 -2.58 -14.14 10.40
CA ASP A 20 -3.39 -15.27 9.92
C ASP A 20 -3.22 -15.53 8.40
N ASN A 21 -2.52 -14.66 7.67
CA ASN A 21 -2.19 -14.92 6.27
C ASN A 21 -1.18 -16.08 6.17
N GLU A 22 -1.41 -17.01 5.23
CA GLU A 22 -0.49 -18.14 5.00
C GLU A 22 0.88 -17.68 4.48
N PHE A 23 0.92 -16.57 3.76
CA PHE A 23 2.12 -16.00 3.16
C PHE A 23 2.26 -14.53 3.52
N SER A 24 3.49 -14.08 3.75
CA SER A 24 3.78 -12.64 3.80
C SER A 24 3.95 -12.06 2.39
N ILE A 25 3.82 -10.74 2.28
CA ILE A 25 4.12 -10.02 1.03
C ILE A 25 5.56 -10.31 0.56
N ASP A 26 6.50 -10.37 1.50
CA ASP A 26 7.93 -10.54 1.20
C ASP A 26 8.21 -11.95 0.69
N ASP A 27 7.57 -12.99 1.24
CA ASP A 27 7.68 -14.36 0.74
C ASP A 27 7.22 -14.43 -0.73
N ILE A 28 6.08 -13.81 -1.04
CA ILE A 28 5.54 -13.80 -2.40
C ILE A 28 6.45 -13.03 -3.35
N ILE A 29 6.98 -11.87 -2.96
CA ILE A 29 7.91 -11.08 -3.79
C ILE A 29 9.20 -11.86 -4.07
N GLN A 30 9.70 -12.66 -3.12
CA GLN A 30 10.91 -13.46 -3.30
C GLN A 30 10.67 -14.70 -4.17
N GLU A 31 9.54 -15.39 -4.01
CA GLU A 31 9.22 -16.61 -4.77
C GLU A 31 8.75 -16.34 -6.21
N SER A 32 8.00 -15.26 -6.42
CA SER A 32 7.31 -15.00 -7.69
C SER A 32 8.24 -14.87 -8.90
N PRO A 33 9.43 -14.23 -8.80
CA PRO A 33 10.37 -14.18 -9.92
C PRO A 33 10.78 -15.57 -10.43
N TYR A 34 10.98 -16.53 -9.54
CA TYR A 34 11.30 -17.91 -9.93
C TYR A 34 10.12 -18.57 -10.64
N LYS A 35 8.89 -18.39 -10.14
CA LYS A 35 7.69 -18.92 -10.81
C LYS A 35 7.48 -18.30 -12.19
N PHE A 36 7.71 -17.00 -12.32
CA PHE A 36 7.67 -16.29 -13.60
C PHE A 36 8.73 -16.84 -14.56
N GLU A 37 9.95 -17.09 -14.09
CA GLU A 37 11.00 -17.69 -14.90
C GLU A 37 10.60 -19.08 -15.42
N LEU A 38 9.98 -19.93 -14.58
CA LEU A 38 9.45 -21.23 -15.02
C LEU A 38 8.39 -21.10 -16.12
N GLU A 39 7.51 -20.09 -16.06
CA GLU A 39 6.54 -19.82 -17.12
C GLU A 39 7.21 -19.38 -18.42
N LEU A 40 8.26 -18.56 -18.35
CA LEU A 40 9.04 -18.16 -19.52
C LEU A 40 9.78 -19.35 -20.15
N VAL A 41 10.33 -20.25 -19.33
CA VAL A 41 10.95 -21.51 -19.79
C VAL A 41 9.93 -22.36 -20.54
N ALA A 42 8.73 -22.55 -19.98
CA ALA A 42 7.66 -23.30 -20.63
C ALA A 42 7.23 -22.69 -21.98
N GLN A 43 7.38 -21.38 -22.13
CA GLN A 43 7.08 -20.64 -23.36
C GLN A 43 8.27 -20.54 -24.33
N ASN A 44 9.43 -21.10 -24.00
CA ASN A 44 10.70 -20.98 -24.76
C ASN A 44 11.12 -19.52 -25.02
N LYS A 45 10.95 -18.65 -24.01
CA LYS A 45 11.29 -17.22 -24.10
C LYS A 45 12.69 -16.93 -23.51
N ASP A 46 13.73 -17.53 -24.09
CA ASP A 46 15.10 -17.45 -23.55
C ASP A 46 15.62 -16.02 -23.38
N LYS A 47 15.28 -15.12 -24.31
CA LYS A 47 15.66 -13.70 -24.22
C LYS A 47 15.01 -13.00 -23.02
N ASP A 48 13.75 -13.31 -22.74
CA ASP A 48 13.03 -12.69 -21.62
C ASP A 48 13.58 -13.21 -20.29
N ILE A 49 14.03 -14.46 -20.24
CA ILE A 49 14.72 -15.04 -19.07
C ILE A 49 16.05 -14.32 -18.82
N GLU A 50 16.84 -14.05 -19.86
CA GLU A 50 18.09 -13.31 -19.74
C GLU A 50 17.84 -11.88 -19.20
N ILE A 51 16.85 -11.19 -19.75
CA ILE A 51 16.42 -9.86 -19.30
C ILE A 51 15.98 -9.91 -17.83
N LEU A 52 15.12 -10.87 -17.47
CA LEU A 52 14.64 -11.06 -16.10
C LEU A 52 15.81 -11.18 -15.13
N ARG A 53 16.75 -12.09 -15.39
CA ARG A 53 17.91 -12.34 -14.53
C ARG A 53 18.82 -11.11 -14.41
N ASN A 54 19.02 -10.37 -15.52
CA ASN A 54 19.85 -9.16 -15.53
C ASN A 54 19.26 -8.03 -14.68
N TYR A 55 17.93 -7.90 -14.64
CA TYR A 55 17.27 -6.77 -13.97
C TYR A 55 16.59 -7.11 -12.64
N LEU A 56 16.54 -8.39 -12.25
CA LEU A 56 15.86 -8.83 -11.03
C LEU A 56 16.36 -8.11 -9.77
N CYS A 57 17.68 -7.99 -9.61
CA CYS A 57 18.26 -7.30 -8.46
C CYS A 57 17.84 -5.81 -8.41
N ASN A 58 17.87 -5.13 -9.56
CA ASN A 58 17.44 -3.73 -9.67
C ASN A 58 15.95 -3.59 -9.35
N PHE A 59 15.14 -4.52 -9.85
CA PHE A 59 13.70 -4.56 -9.60
C PHE A 59 13.38 -4.70 -8.10
N LEU A 60 13.99 -5.67 -7.43
CA LEU A 60 13.80 -5.91 -5.99
C LEU A 60 14.31 -4.72 -5.15
N THR A 61 15.45 -4.15 -5.52
CA THR A 61 15.99 -2.96 -4.86
C THR A 61 15.03 -1.77 -4.94
N ILE A 62 14.36 -1.58 -6.08
CA ILE A 62 13.32 -0.56 -6.21
C ILE A 62 12.14 -0.88 -5.29
N LEU A 63 11.66 -2.13 -5.23
CA LEU A 63 10.54 -2.47 -4.34
C LEU A 63 10.83 -2.19 -2.86
N GLU A 64 12.05 -2.46 -2.41
CA GLU A 64 12.44 -2.21 -1.01
C GLU A 64 12.71 -0.74 -0.70
N SER A 65 13.02 0.07 -1.71
CA SER A 65 13.33 1.47 -1.50
C SER A 65 12.10 2.28 -0.99
N PRO A 66 12.32 3.39 -0.24
CA PRO A 66 11.23 4.16 0.36
C PRO A 66 10.28 4.76 -0.67
N SER A 67 8.97 4.61 -0.46
CA SER A 67 7.94 5.20 -1.31
C SER A 67 7.89 6.72 -1.13
N ILE A 68 7.74 7.44 -2.25
CA ILE A 68 7.55 8.91 -2.24
C ILE A 68 6.08 9.25 -1.95
N ILE A 69 5.16 8.42 -2.43
CA ILE A 69 3.71 8.64 -2.29
C ILE A 69 3.16 8.10 -0.97
N LEU A 70 3.74 7.03 -0.42
CA LEU A 70 3.37 6.42 0.85
C LEU A 70 4.49 6.65 1.87
N ARG A 71 4.43 7.80 2.57
CA ARG A 71 5.46 8.17 3.56
C ARG A 71 5.62 7.09 4.62
N GLY A 72 6.88 6.75 4.93
CA GLY A 72 7.21 5.71 5.92
C GLY A 72 7.03 4.27 5.44
N LYS A 73 6.59 4.05 4.19
CA LYS A 73 6.43 2.73 3.59
C LYS A 73 7.42 2.53 2.44
N SER A 74 7.77 1.28 2.11
CA SER A 74 8.56 0.95 0.91
C SER A 74 7.67 0.84 -0.33
N ARG A 75 8.28 0.82 -1.52
CA ARG A 75 7.56 0.75 -2.81
C ARG A 75 6.78 -0.55 -3.02
N LYS A 76 7.06 -1.62 -2.26
CA LYS A 76 6.20 -2.81 -2.22
C LYS A 76 4.75 -2.49 -1.84
N TRP A 77 4.53 -1.44 -1.06
CA TRP A 77 3.19 -0.96 -0.75
C TRP A 77 2.49 -0.28 -1.94
N GLU A 78 3.25 0.24 -2.90
CA GLU A 78 2.69 0.73 -4.16
C GLU A 78 2.24 -0.44 -5.04
N LEU A 79 3.05 -1.51 -5.07
CA LEU A 79 2.74 -2.76 -5.78
C LEU A 79 1.40 -3.36 -5.29
N ILE A 80 1.23 -3.57 -3.99
CA ILE A 80 -0.02 -4.18 -3.46
C ILE A 80 -1.26 -3.30 -3.68
N ARG A 81 -1.09 -1.98 -3.80
CA ARG A 81 -2.16 -1.03 -4.14
C ARG A 81 -2.41 -0.92 -5.64
N GLY A 82 -1.65 -1.63 -6.47
CA GLY A 82 -1.76 -1.59 -7.93
C GLY A 82 -1.23 -0.30 -8.56
N VAL A 83 -0.39 0.45 -7.84
CA VAL A 83 0.19 1.71 -8.32
C VAL A 83 1.54 1.41 -8.98
N PHE A 84 1.58 1.53 -10.31
CA PHE A 84 2.81 1.28 -11.06
C PHE A 84 3.84 2.41 -10.86
N ASN A 85 5.05 2.06 -10.41
CA ASN A 85 6.11 3.03 -10.15
C ASN A 85 6.90 3.37 -11.43
N ASN A 86 6.97 4.65 -11.79
CA ASN A 86 7.70 5.10 -12.97
C ASN A 86 9.22 4.85 -12.91
N ASN A 87 9.81 4.58 -11.74
CA ASN A 87 11.22 4.24 -11.60
C ASN A 87 11.58 2.95 -12.35
N PHE A 88 10.64 2.02 -12.52
CA PHE A 88 10.86 0.83 -13.35
C PHE A 88 11.17 1.20 -14.80
N ASN A 89 10.64 2.32 -15.30
CA ASN A 89 10.94 2.81 -16.66
C ASN A 89 12.37 3.35 -16.80
N ASN A 90 13.06 3.62 -15.69
CA ASN A 90 14.44 4.11 -15.67
C ASN A 90 15.47 2.99 -15.60
N ILE A 91 15.04 1.73 -15.35
CA ILE A 91 15.94 0.56 -15.31
C ILE A 91 16.63 0.35 -16.66
N SER A 92 15.89 0.54 -17.74
CA SER A 92 16.41 0.37 -19.10
C SER A 92 15.85 1.43 -20.05
N LYS A 93 16.53 1.66 -21.17
CA LYS A 93 16.03 2.46 -22.30
C LYS A 93 15.40 1.58 -23.39
N ILE A 94 15.67 0.28 -23.37
CA ILE A 94 15.23 -0.71 -24.36
C ILE A 94 13.77 -1.07 -24.08
N LYS A 95 12.94 -1.12 -25.13
CA LYS A 95 11.48 -1.31 -24.99
C LYS A 95 11.13 -2.74 -24.59
N GLU A 96 11.86 -3.70 -25.14
CA GLU A 96 11.71 -5.13 -24.88
C GLU A 96 11.95 -5.41 -23.39
N GLU A 97 13.03 -4.84 -22.83
CA GLU A 97 13.39 -5.02 -21.43
C GLU A 97 12.34 -4.42 -20.48
N LYS A 98 11.81 -3.23 -20.82
CA LYS A 98 10.70 -2.62 -20.06
C LYS A 98 9.44 -3.49 -20.08
N THR A 99 9.19 -4.18 -21.18
CA THR A 99 8.03 -5.08 -21.32
C THR A 99 8.16 -6.23 -20.34
N VAL A 100 9.31 -6.92 -20.31
CA VAL A 100 9.55 -8.03 -19.37
C VAL A 100 9.47 -7.57 -17.91
N ILE A 101 10.04 -6.40 -17.58
CA ILE A 101 9.95 -5.83 -16.23
C ILE A 101 8.50 -5.54 -15.83
N LYS A 102 7.68 -5.04 -16.77
CA LYS A 102 6.26 -4.78 -16.53
C LYS A 102 5.47 -6.08 -16.39
N GLU A 103 5.79 -7.09 -17.17
CA GLU A 103 5.19 -8.44 -17.05
C GLU A 103 5.52 -9.05 -15.68
N LEU A 104 6.77 -8.97 -15.23
CA LEU A 104 7.17 -9.38 -13.88
C LEU A 104 6.37 -8.63 -12.80
N TRP A 105 6.22 -7.30 -12.92
CA TRP A 105 5.44 -6.51 -11.97
C TRP A 105 3.98 -6.98 -11.89
N ASN A 106 3.33 -7.20 -13.05
CA ASN A 106 1.95 -7.69 -13.11
C ASN A 106 1.85 -9.09 -12.51
N PHE A 107 2.82 -9.97 -12.80
CA PHE A 107 2.86 -11.33 -12.29
C PHE A 107 2.90 -11.35 -10.77
N ILE A 108 3.81 -10.59 -10.15
CA ILE A 108 3.93 -10.52 -8.70
C ILE A 108 2.66 -9.94 -8.07
N TYR A 109 2.10 -8.89 -8.67
CA TYR A 109 0.83 -8.31 -8.20
C TYR A 109 -0.32 -9.33 -8.20
N ASP A 110 -0.44 -10.12 -9.27
CA ASP A 110 -1.47 -11.15 -9.37
C ASP A 110 -1.23 -12.28 -8.38
N GLU A 111 0.02 -12.68 -8.12
CA GLU A 111 0.35 -13.67 -7.09
C GLU A 111 -0.02 -13.18 -5.68
N ILE A 112 0.26 -11.92 -5.35
CA ILE A 112 -0.16 -11.32 -4.07
C ILE A 112 -1.68 -11.34 -3.93
N LYS A 113 -2.41 -10.99 -5.00
CA LYS A 113 -3.87 -11.02 -4.98
C LYS A 113 -4.43 -12.42 -4.77
N LYS A 114 -3.89 -13.42 -5.48
CA LYS A 114 -4.36 -14.81 -5.40
C LYS A 114 -4.12 -15.42 -4.03
N ARG A 115 -2.99 -15.10 -3.38
CA ARG A 115 -2.58 -15.76 -2.15
C ARG A 115 -2.97 -15.02 -0.87
N ILE A 116 -3.17 -13.71 -0.93
CA ILE A 116 -3.52 -12.90 0.26
C ILE A 116 -4.91 -12.30 0.11
N TRP A 117 -5.12 -11.46 -0.91
CA TRP A 117 -6.34 -10.66 -1.04
C TRP A 117 -7.60 -11.55 -1.17
N ILE A 118 -7.60 -12.49 -2.11
CA ILE A 118 -8.76 -13.36 -2.36
C ILE A 118 -9.09 -14.21 -1.11
N PRO A 119 -8.13 -14.95 -0.51
CA PRO A 119 -8.39 -15.71 0.71
C PRO A 119 -8.92 -14.85 1.87
N ARG A 120 -8.38 -13.63 2.05
CA ARG A 120 -8.86 -12.72 3.10
C ARG A 120 -10.28 -12.23 2.81
N CYS A 121 -10.61 -11.91 1.57
CA CYS A 121 -11.99 -11.58 1.17
C CYS A 121 -12.97 -12.73 1.45
N ASP A 122 -12.57 -13.97 1.15
CA ASP A 122 -13.39 -15.15 1.41
C ASP A 122 -13.57 -15.40 2.92
N GLU A 123 -12.53 -15.15 3.72
CA GLU A 123 -12.59 -15.25 5.18
C GLU A 123 -13.50 -14.19 5.79
N ILE A 124 -13.38 -12.93 5.37
CA ILE A 124 -14.27 -11.84 5.81
C ILE A 124 -15.72 -12.21 5.49
N LYS A 125 -15.98 -12.68 4.27
CA LYS A 125 -17.33 -13.11 3.85
C LYS A 125 -17.86 -14.24 4.74
N ARG A 126 -17.02 -15.23 5.07
CA ARG A 126 -17.40 -16.32 5.98
C ARG A 126 -17.75 -15.82 7.38
N LEU A 127 -17.01 -14.84 7.90
CA LEU A 127 -17.26 -14.23 9.21
C LEU A 127 -18.57 -13.42 9.20
N GLU A 128 -18.82 -12.62 8.16
CA GLU A 128 -20.07 -11.88 7.99
C GLU A 128 -21.29 -12.80 7.92
N GLU A 129 -21.22 -13.90 7.17
CA GLU A 129 -22.29 -14.91 7.08
C GLU A 129 -22.56 -15.58 8.43
N LYS A 130 -21.51 -15.88 9.21
CA LYS A 130 -21.63 -16.48 10.55
C LYS A 130 -22.26 -15.53 11.57
N GLU A 131 -22.04 -14.23 11.42
CA GLU A 131 -22.60 -13.20 12.30
C GLU A 131 -23.97 -12.67 11.83
N GLU A 132 -24.56 -13.28 10.79
CA GLU A 132 -25.79 -12.84 10.11
C GLU A 132 -25.77 -11.35 9.68
N LEU A 133 -24.57 -10.79 9.49
CA LEU A 133 -24.40 -9.38 9.13
C LEU A 133 -24.81 -9.17 7.67
N LYS A 134 -25.82 -8.34 7.45
CA LYS A 134 -26.24 -7.96 6.09
C LYS A 134 -25.48 -6.71 5.65
N LYS A 135 -25.34 -6.53 4.33
CA LYS A 135 -24.77 -5.30 3.74
C LYS A 135 -25.43 -4.00 4.23
N SER A 136 -26.68 -4.04 4.67
CA SER A 136 -27.37 -2.91 5.31
C SER A 136 -26.73 -2.51 6.64
N ASP A 137 -26.31 -3.49 7.42
CA ASP A 137 -25.83 -3.31 8.79
C ASP A 137 -24.39 -2.73 8.77
N LEU A 138 -23.60 -3.16 7.78
CA LEU A 138 -22.27 -2.59 7.49
C LEU A 138 -22.35 -1.13 7.03
N ARG A 139 -23.36 -0.76 6.23
CA ARG A 139 -23.56 0.64 5.79
C ARG A 139 -23.91 1.56 6.95
N LEU A 140 -24.77 1.10 7.87
CA LEU A 140 -25.10 1.84 9.09
C LEU A 140 -23.87 2.03 9.99
N LYS A 141 -23.07 0.98 10.21
CA LYS A 141 -21.81 1.09 10.97
C LYS A 141 -20.82 2.08 10.34
N LYS A 142 -20.69 2.07 9.02
CA LYS A 142 -19.81 3.00 8.30
C LYS A 142 -20.25 4.46 8.44
N GLN A 143 -21.55 4.74 8.33
CA GLN A 143 -22.10 6.09 8.56
C GLN A 143 -21.81 6.58 9.98
N VAL A 144 -22.08 5.74 10.99
CA VAL A 144 -21.81 6.10 12.39
C VAL A 144 -20.31 6.35 12.65
N SER A 145 -19.43 5.59 12.00
CA SER A 145 -17.97 5.80 12.11
C SER A 145 -17.50 7.08 11.41
N GLU A 146 -18.01 7.36 10.21
CA GLU A 146 -17.71 8.59 9.46
C GLU A 146 -18.24 9.82 10.20
N ASP A 147 -19.45 9.76 10.76
CA ASP A 147 -20.04 10.83 11.56
C ASP A 147 -19.20 11.10 12.83
N ASN A 148 -18.78 10.04 13.54
CA ASN A 148 -17.89 10.17 14.70
C ASN A 148 -16.52 10.74 14.33
N GLN A 149 -15.91 10.33 13.22
CA GLN A 149 -14.63 10.89 12.76
C GLN A 149 -14.76 12.36 12.37
N ASN A 150 -15.85 12.74 11.70
CA ASN A 150 -16.14 14.13 11.37
C ASN A 150 -16.37 14.98 12.63
N GLU A 151 -17.07 14.44 13.64
CA GLU A 151 -17.31 15.12 14.92
C GLU A 151 -16.01 15.32 15.72
N ILE A 152 -15.07 14.36 15.67
CA ILE A 152 -13.72 14.49 16.25
C ILE A 152 -12.92 15.57 15.50
N LEU A 153 -12.93 15.58 14.17
CA LEU A 153 -12.24 16.59 13.37
C LEU A 153 -12.84 18.00 13.57
N GLU A 154 -14.15 18.12 13.74
CA GLU A 154 -14.82 19.38 14.05
C GLU A 154 -14.44 19.89 15.45
N THR A 155 -14.38 19.01 16.45
CA THR A 155 -13.98 19.38 17.82
C THR A 155 -12.50 19.79 17.93
N GLU A 156 -11.60 19.15 17.17
CA GLU A 156 -10.19 19.55 17.05
C GLU A 156 -10.03 20.92 16.35
N ASN A 157 -10.81 21.19 15.30
CA ASN A 157 -10.80 22.49 14.63
C ASN A 157 -11.36 23.62 15.52
N ILE A 158 -12.38 23.33 16.33
CA ILE A 158 -12.92 24.28 17.32
C ILE A 158 -11.90 24.58 18.42
N THR A 159 -11.12 23.59 18.88
CA THR A 159 -10.08 23.80 19.90
C THR A 159 -8.88 24.57 19.34
N LEU A 160 -8.46 24.31 18.10
CA LEU A 160 -7.46 25.11 17.39
C LEU A 160 -7.92 26.56 17.18
N GLY A 161 -9.18 26.78 16.81
CA GLY A 161 -9.77 28.11 16.67
C GLY A 161 -9.85 28.89 18.00
N LYS A 162 -10.02 28.19 19.13
CA LYS A 162 -9.98 28.79 20.48
C LYS A 162 -8.56 29.16 20.90
N LEU A 163 -7.54 28.39 20.50
CA LEU A 163 -6.13 28.70 20.74
C LEU A 163 -5.66 29.91 19.93
N THR A 164 -6.12 30.07 18.68
CA THR A 164 -5.80 31.24 17.85
C THR A 164 -6.54 32.50 18.32
N GLY A 165 -7.78 32.36 18.82
CA GLY A 165 -8.52 33.46 19.47
C GLY A 165 -7.97 33.88 20.84
N ALA A 166 -7.14 33.06 21.49
CA ALA A 166 -6.47 33.38 22.74
C ALA A 166 -5.08 34.04 22.55
N ILE A 167 -4.56 34.10 21.30
CA ILE A 167 -3.31 34.79 20.95
C ILE A 167 -3.65 36.02 20.10
N THR A 168 -4.35 36.98 20.70
CA THR A 168 -4.29 38.38 20.25
C THR A 168 -3.93 39.22 21.48
N ASP A 169 -2.68 39.09 21.92
CA ASP A 169 -2.05 40.06 22.82
C ASP A 169 -1.14 40.97 21.97
N ASP A 170 -1.50 42.25 21.95
CA ASP A 170 -0.91 43.36 21.19
C ASP A 170 0.56 43.61 21.53
N ARG A 171 1.48 42.83 20.96
CA ARG A 171 2.92 43.16 20.99
C ARG A 171 3.56 43.17 19.61
N LYS A 172 3.41 44.35 19.00
CA LYS A 172 4.31 44.98 18.02
C LYS A 172 5.77 44.57 18.24
N TRP A 173 6.38 43.98 17.21
CA TRP A 173 7.80 44.14 16.92
C TRP A 173 8.00 44.40 15.44
N ASP A 174 8.21 45.68 15.16
CA ASP A 174 8.91 46.17 13.99
C ASP A 174 10.26 45.43 13.85
N THR A 175 10.50 44.76 12.73
CA THR A 175 11.81 44.82 12.07
C THR A 175 11.71 44.48 10.59
N ILE A 176 11.73 45.54 9.80
CA ILE A 176 11.94 45.62 8.36
C ILE A 176 13.28 44.97 7.99
N VAL A 177 13.33 44.18 6.89
CA VAL A 177 14.19 44.51 5.71
C VAL A 177 13.56 43.95 4.43
N LYS A 178 13.15 44.83 3.51
CA LYS A 178 12.87 44.49 2.10
C LYS A 178 14.20 44.37 1.36
N LEU A 179 14.47 43.22 0.73
CA LEU A 179 15.56 43.10 -0.24
C LEU A 179 15.02 43.39 -1.66
N PRO A 180 15.64 44.31 -2.42
CA PRO A 180 15.30 44.53 -3.83
C PRO A 180 15.94 43.44 -4.70
N PHE A 181 15.13 42.83 -5.56
CA PHE A 181 15.59 41.93 -6.60
C PHE A 181 16.38 42.73 -7.66
N TYR A 182 17.60 42.29 -7.95
CA TYR A 182 18.27 42.51 -9.23
C TYR A 182 18.12 41.25 -10.07
#